data_AF-A0A4R1AP98-F1
#
_entry.id   AF-A0A4R1AP98-F1
#
_cell.length_a   1.000
_cell.length_b   1.000
_cell.length_c   1.000
_cell.angle_alpha   90.00
_cell.angle_beta   90.00
_cell.angle_gamma   90.00
#
_symmetry.space_group_name_H-M   'P 1'
#
loop_
_entity.id
_entity.type
_entity.pdbx_description
1 polymer ?
#
loop_
_entity_poly.entity_id
_entity_poly.type
_entity_poly.pdbx_seq_one_letter_code
_entity_poly.pdbx_strand_id
1 'polypeptide(L)'
;MFEYNSPIISMRRKGTPDDPFIPYEETLQISNGKVSLTEIPNRTDGFEVTGEDIFWIETDGELKQNNWYQVDYNIGEVRFIGLHNGKSLTFKYLGEGSQFIPVDRVYTKHNNGDVTETLGDIIEQGTTAIDSLKEINQAIANADSATTSANNAATLANEKANLAQDKINEIDESETIRITNENQRVINENERLTKETERESNEVERKTNETNRISSESQRELNENERLSNELLRIQQEQNRQTNTQTAISSAEIATNNANTKAQLADDKANLAQAKVDSLNSLETTVNQTIADSQTATANANLATTNANSSATEANTQAQYAKTQGDYAKTQGDSLQDIIDGTGLIPSTEKGQPNGVATLDGNGKVPLNQLPDISQEKTYIVLDETERLALTGLKSGDRCYEKNTGDSYIHDGLVWHIQAKADWENVNLDWNNISNRPSSSPAQIDNSVSKVHSHSNKTVLDKLTQSDLDKITSNETKISNVETKTTENTNNINTLNTKVDNHLNDYMPHDSGLSSYASDVDPNGVYTVVDFRRTDSSLHLKSTLSNPDGNGNYQTVTWQFYKSNGTTIALTVKWTITYDAEGNIVNKEVE
;
A
#
# COMPACT_ATOMS: atom_id res chain seq x y z
N MET A 1 -17.37 -13.78 -129.99
CA MET A 1 -16.69 -13.79 -131.30
C MET A 1 -16.26 -15.22 -131.51
N PHE A 2 -16.80 -15.95 -132.50
CA PHE A 2 -16.42 -17.35 -132.70
C PHE A 2 -14.99 -17.42 -133.21
N GLU A 3 -14.04 -17.80 -132.35
CA GLU A 3 -12.70 -18.15 -132.80
C GLU A 3 -12.78 -19.48 -133.55
N TYR A 4 -12.40 -19.49 -134.83
CA TYR A 4 -12.39 -20.70 -135.66
C TYR A 4 -11.23 -21.67 -135.33
N ASN A 5 -10.67 -21.57 -134.12
CA ASN A 5 -9.40 -22.18 -133.69
C ASN A 5 -9.47 -23.68 -133.33
N SER A 6 -10.66 -24.25 -133.22
CA SER A 6 -10.86 -25.70 -132.95
C SER A 6 -11.23 -26.45 -134.25
N PRO A 7 -10.29 -26.79 -135.17
CA PRO A 7 -10.63 -27.45 -136.43
C PRO A 7 -11.20 -28.86 -136.22
N ILE A 8 -12.01 -29.34 -137.17
CA ILE A 8 -12.28 -30.78 -137.28
C ILE A 8 -11.00 -31.42 -137.78
N ILE A 9 -10.45 -32.36 -137.00
CA ILE A 9 -9.19 -33.03 -137.34
C ILE A 9 -9.53 -34.37 -137.99
N SER A 10 -9.41 -34.45 -139.32
CA SER A 10 -9.40 -35.74 -140.02
C SER A 10 -7.96 -36.25 -140.08
N MET A 11 -7.71 -37.36 -139.39
CA MET A 11 -6.43 -38.08 -139.45
C MET A 11 -6.62 -39.28 -140.37
N ARG A 12 -6.05 -39.23 -141.58
CA ARG A 12 -6.01 -40.40 -142.46
C ARG A 12 -4.65 -41.08 -142.50
N ARG A 13 -4.68 -42.41 -142.46
CA ARG A 13 -3.54 -43.31 -142.67
C ARG A 13 -3.14 -43.35 -144.14
N LYS A 14 -1.87 -43.56 -144.44
CA LYS A 14 -1.34 -43.53 -145.82
C LYS A 14 -1.35 -44.86 -146.56
N GLY A 15 -1.59 -45.98 -145.87
CA GLY A 15 -1.49 -47.32 -146.46
C GLY A 15 -0.05 -47.75 -146.77
N THR A 16 0.94 -46.98 -146.33
CA THR A 16 2.38 -47.30 -146.46
C THR A 16 2.83 -48.23 -145.34
N PRO A 17 3.95 -48.97 -145.48
CA PRO A 17 4.46 -49.82 -144.39
C PRO A 17 4.68 -49.10 -143.04
N ASP A 18 5.01 -47.80 -143.07
CA ASP A 18 5.21 -46.97 -141.88
C ASP A 18 3.91 -46.38 -141.30
N ASP A 19 2.78 -46.49 -142.01
CA ASP A 19 1.45 -46.00 -141.62
C ASP A 19 0.37 -46.83 -142.34
N PRO A 20 0.25 -48.14 -141.99
CA PRO A 20 -0.58 -49.10 -142.71
C PRO A 20 -2.05 -48.92 -142.34
N PHE A 21 -2.95 -49.33 -143.24
CA PHE A 21 -4.36 -49.48 -142.89
C PHE A 21 -4.54 -50.60 -141.86
N ILE A 22 -5.41 -50.39 -140.87
CA ILE A 22 -5.61 -51.36 -139.77
C ILE A 22 -6.80 -52.27 -140.09
N PRO A 23 -6.66 -53.60 -140.10
CA PRO A 23 -7.82 -54.48 -140.26
C PRO A 23 -8.74 -54.41 -139.04
N TYR A 24 -10.00 -54.08 -139.27
CA TYR A 24 -11.08 -54.10 -138.30
C TYR A 24 -12.05 -55.25 -138.61
N GLU A 25 -12.47 -55.93 -137.54
CA GLU A 25 -13.62 -56.84 -137.52
C GLU A 25 -14.44 -56.47 -136.28
N GLU A 26 -15.47 -55.63 -136.45
CA GLU A 26 -16.26 -55.10 -135.35
C GLU A 26 -17.75 -55.42 -135.50
N THR A 27 -18.39 -55.86 -134.41
CA THR A 27 -19.84 -56.10 -134.37
C THR A 27 -20.52 -54.89 -133.76
N LEU A 28 -21.26 -54.12 -134.58
CA LEU A 28 -21.89 -52.87 -134.17
C LEU A 28 -23.41 -52.90 -134.38
N GLN A 29 -24.13 -52.22 -133.49
CA GLN A 29 -25.59 -52.15 -133.53
C GLN A 29 -26.06 -50.96 -134.38
N ILE A 30 -26.95 -51.24 -135.34
CA ILE A 30 -27.57 -50.22 -136.19
C ILE A 30 -28.48 -49.33 -135.34
N SER A 31 -28.20 -48.03 -135.31
CA SER A 31 -28.93 -47.01 -134.56
C SER A 31 -29.39 -45.88 -135.49
N ASN A 32 -30.70 -45.59 -135.49
CA ASN A 32 -31.37 -44.74 -136.47
C ASN A 32 -31.05 -45.08 -137.94
N GLY A 33 -30.96 -46.38 -138.27
CA GLY A 33 -30.59 -46.86 -139.62
C GLY A 33 -29.13 -46.65 -140.01
N LYS A 34 -28.27 -46.27 -139.06
CA LYS A 34 -26.84 -45.97 -139.28
C LYS A 34 -25.96 -46.77 -138.32
N VAL A 35 -24.71 -46.97 -138.71
CA VAL A 35 -23.61 -47.45 -137.86
C VAL A 35 -22.42 -46.52 -138.08
N SER A 36 -21.83 -46.02 -137.02
CA SER A 36 -20.55 -45.32 -137.08
C SER A 36 -19.44 -46.31 -136.73
N LEU A 37 -18.53 -46.53 -137.68
CA LEU A 37 -17.39 -47.41 -137.57
C LEU A 37 -16.29 -46.78 -136.71
N THR A 38 -15.40 -47.60 -136.14
CA THR A 38 -14.26 -47.11 -135.35
C THR A 38 -13.28 -46.28 -136.19
N GLU A 39 -13.00 -46.71 -137.42
CA GLU A 39 -12.25 -45.94 -138.43
C GLU A 39 -13.01 -45.88 -139.76
N ILE A 40 -12.68 -44.88 -140.57
CA ILE A 40 -13.17 -44.72 -141.94
C ILE A 40 -12.62 -45.88 -142.78
N PRO A 41 -13.45 -46.67 -143.47
CA PRO A 41 -12.95 -47.78 -144.26
C PRO A 41 -12.20 -47.32 -145.51
N ASN A 42 -11.24 -48.13 -145.94
CA ASN A 42 -10.61 -48.01 -147.25
C ASN A 42 -11.57 -48.54 -148.33
N ARG A 43 -11.72 -47.79 -149.43
CA ARG A 43 -12.67 -48.13 -150.51
C ARG A 43 -12.14 -49.18 -151.51
N THR A 44 -10.82 -49.40 -151.55
CA THR A 44 -10.16 -50.26 -152.55
C THR A 44 -9.89 -51.68 -152.06
N ASP A 45 -9.76 -51.90 -150.76
CA ASP A 45 -9.29 -53.14 -150.14
C ASP A 45 -10.43 -54.05 -149.63
N GLY A 46 -11.68 -53.72 -149.97
CA GLY A 46 -12.87 -54.51 -149.69
C GLY A 46 -13.53 -54.19 -148.35
N PHE A 47 -14.83 -53.88 -148.43
CA PHE A 47 -15.71 -53.76 -147.27
C PHE A 47 -16.70 -54.93 -147.26
N GLU A 48 -16.88 -55.59 -146.11
CA GLU A 48 -17.80 -56.71 -145.96
C GLU A 48 -18.72 -56.52 -144.75
N VAL A 49 -20.02 -56.75 -144.95
CA VAL A 49 -21.02 -56.83 -143.89
C VAL A 49 -21.50 -58.27 -143.78
N THR A 50 -21.46 -58.83 -142.58
CA THR A 50 -21.92 -60.18 -142.28
C THR A 50 -22.90 -60.19 -141.12
N GLY A 51 -23.86 -61.13 -141.15
CA GLY A 51 -24.89 -61.30 -140.12
C GLY A 51 -26.29 -61.52 -140.70
N GLU A 52 -27.20 -61.99 -139.84
CA GLU A 52 -28.63 -62.26 -140.16
C GLU A 52 -28.87 -63.32 -141.27
N ASP A 53 -27.86 -64.13 -141.61
CA ASP A 53 -27.86 -65.07 -142.75
C ASP A 53 -28.25 -64.42 -144.10
N ILE A 54 -28.03 -63.10 -144.22
CA ILE A 54 -28.28 -62.31 -145.43
C ILE A 54 -26.97 -62.16 -146.23
N PHE A 55 -27.04 -62.40 -147.54
CA PHE A 55 -25.97 -61.99 -148.45
C PHE A 55 -26.07 -60.48 -148.72
N TRP A 56 -25.28 -59.71 -147.98
CA TRP A 56 -25.25 -58.26 -148.01
C TRP A 56 -24.54 -57.73 -149.26
N ILE A 57 -25.10 -56.68 -149.87
CA ILE A 57 -24.61 -56.07 -151.11
C ILE A 57 -24.41 -54.58 -150.87
N GLU A 58 -23.21 -54.09 -151.14
CA GLU A 58 -22.92 -52.65 -151.12
C GLU A 58 -23.57 -51.96 -152.33
N THR A 59 -24.11 -50.76 -152.13
CA THR A 59 -24.68 -49.94 -153.20
C THR A 59 -24.24 -48.47 -153.11
N ASP A 60 -23.75 -47.94 -154.23
CA ASP A 60 -23.56 -46.50 -154.45
C ASP A 60 -24.92 -45.76 -154.67
N GLY A 61 -26.02 -46.50 -154.85
CA GLY A 61 -27.35 -45.97 -155.15
C GLY A 61 -28.29 -45.86 -153.95
N GLU A 62 -29.56 -45.53 -154.21
CA GLU A 62 -30.60 -45.54 -153.17
C GLU A 62 -30.82 -46.95 -152.59
N LEU A 63 -30.91 -47.03 -151.26
CA LEU A 63 -31.16 -48.26 -150.48
C LEU A 63 -32.58 -48.80 -150.74
N LYS A 64 -32.74 -49.58 -151.82
CA LYS A 64 -34.03 -50.10 -152.31
C LYS A 64 -34.31 -51.56 -151.98
N GLN A 65 -33.33 -52.32 -151.49
CA GLN A 65 -33.51 -53.73 -151.13
C GLN A 65 -33.06 -53.99 -149.69
N ASN A 66 -33.65 -55.01 -149.07
CA ASN A 66 -33.42 -55.38 -147.68
C ASN A 66 -32.00 -55.90 -147.38
N ASN A 67 -31.29 -56.38 -148.39
CA ASN A 67 -29.91 -56.82 -148.27
C ASN A 67 -28.90 -55.78 -148.79
N TRP A 68 -29.34 -54.54 -149.05
CA TRP A 68 -28.45 -53.47 -149.49
C TRP A 68 -28.00 -52.60 -148.31
N TYR A 69 -26.73 -52.21 -148.34
CA TYR A 69 -26.14 -51.24 -147.43
C TYR A 69 -25.29 -50.23 -148.22
N GLN A 70 -25.06 -49.06 -147.64
CA GLN A 70 -24.26 -47.99 -148.25
C GLN A 70 -23.19 -47.54 -147.26
N VAL A 71 -21.93 -47.48 -147.71
CA VAL A 71 -20.80 -47.06 -146.88
C VAL A 71 -20.38 -45.64 -147.25
N ASP A 72 -20.32 -44.75 -146.27
CA ASP A 72 -19.80 -43.41 -146.42
C ASP A 72 -18.31 -43.36 -146.09
N TYR A 73 -17.49 -43.70 -147.09
CA TYR A 73 -16.02 -43.70 -147.05
C TYR A 73 -15.37 -42.33 -146.76
N ASN A 74 -16.17 -41.27 -146.52
CA ASN A 74 -15.66 -39.97 -146.09
C ASN A 74 -15.60 -39.86 -144.56
N ILE A 75 -16.55 -40.48 -143.86
CA ILE A 75 -16.82 -40.32 -142.42
C ILE A 75 -16.87 -41.63 -141.63
N GLY A 76 -16.85 -42.80 -142.30
CA GLY A 76 -16.95 -44.10 -141.63
C GLY A 76 -18.36 -44.44 -141.15
N GLU A 77 -19.39 -44.05 -141.90
CA GLU A 77 -20.79 -44.37 -141.57
C GLU A 77 -21.38 -45.40 -142.54
N VAL A 78 -21.90 -46.51 -142.03
CA VAL A 78 -22.68 -47.48 -142.82
C VAL A 78 -24.17 -47.22 -142.62
N ARG A 79 -24.92 -47.13 -143.72
CA ARG A 79 -26.35 -46.82 -143.75
C ARG A 79 -27.12 -48.05 -144.23
N PHE A 80 -28.21 -48.35 -143.53
CA PHE A 80 -29.13 -49.45 -143.78
C PHE A 80 -30.55 -48.92 -143.91
N ILE A 81 -31.44 -49.69 -144.54
CA ILE A 81 -32.88 -49.39 -144.41
C ILE A 81 -33.31 -49.57 -142.95
N GLY A 82 -34.27 -48.75 -142.49
CA GLY A 82 -34.68 -48.70 -141.08
C GLY A 82 -35.21 -50.02 -140.50
N LEU A 83 -35.53 -51.01 -141.32
CA LEU A 83 -35.94 -52.36 -140.88
C LEU A 83 -34.84 -53.10 -140.07
N HIS A 84 -33.57 -52.74 -140.26
CA HIS A 84 -32.45 -53.34 -139.53
C HIS A 84 -32.07 -52.60 -138.26
N ASN A 85 -32.80 -51.54 -137.90
CA ASN A 85 -32.52 -50.78 -136.70
C ASN A 85 -32.61 -51.65 -135.43
N GLY A 86 -31.60 -51.57 -134.56
CA GLY A 86 -31.44 -52.42 -133.38
C GLY A 86 -30.77 -53.78 -133.64
N LYS A 87 -30.53 -54.17 -134.90
CA LYS A 87 -29.75 -55.38 -135.22
C LYS A 87 -28.25 -55.12 -135.11
N SER A 88 -27.49 -56.12 -134.73
CA SER A 88 -26.02 -56.09 -134.68
C SER A 88 -25.45 -56.86 -135.86
N LEU A 89 -24.65 -56.20 -136.69
CA LEU A 89 -23.96 -56.82 -137.82
C LEU A 89 -22.44 -56.70 -137.62
N THR A 90 -21.69 -57.60 -138.24
CA THR A 90 -20.22 -57.60 -138.20
C THR A 90 -19.66 -56.99 -139.47
N PHE A 91 -18.85 -55.96 -139.29
CA PHE A 91 -18.21 -55.16 -140.33
C PHE A 91 -16.74 -55.53 -140.43
N LYS A 92 -16.29 -55.93 -141.61
CA LYS A 92 -14.87 -56.23 -141.90
C LYS A 92 -14.34 -55.26 -142.94
N TYR A 93 -13.25 -54.57 -142.62
CA TYR A 93 -12.66 -53.55 -143.47
C TYR A 93 -11.22 -53.24 -143.06
N LEU A 94 -10.46 -52.58 -143.94
CA LEU A 94 -9.22 -51.91 -143.54
C LEU A 94 -9.51 -50.45 -143.20
N GLY A 95 -9.22 -50.02 -141.98
CA GLY A 95 -9.41 -48.65 -141.48
C GLY A 95 -8.31 -47.71 -141.93
N GLU A 96 -8.71 -46.52 -142.37
CA GLU A 96 -7.85 -45.41 -142.79
C GLU A 96 -7.74 -44.29 -141.73
N GLY A 97 -8.09 -44.49 -140.46
CA GLY A 97 -8.14 -43.42 -139.46
C GLY A 97 -9.53 -42.79 -139.31
N SER A 98 -9.66 -41.63 -138.64
CA SER A 98 -10.96 -41.10 -138.17
C SER A 98 -11.05 -39.57 -138.16
N GLN A 99 -12.22 -39.03 -137.80
CA GLN A 99 -12.48 -37.60 -137.65
C GLN A 99 -12.78 -37.22 -136.19
N PHE A 100 -12.07 -36.25 -135.65
CA PHE A 100 -12.28 -35.71 -134.30
C PHE A 100 -12.94 -34.34 -134.37
N ILE A 101 -14.05 -34.18 -133.63
CA ILE A 101 -14.82 -32.94 -133.52
C ILE A 101 -14.62 -32.35 -132.11
N PRO A 102 -14.08 -31.14 -131.96
CA PRO A 102 -13.96 -30.47 -130.66
C PRO A 102 -15.31 -30.21 -129.99
N VAL A 103 -15.36 -30.24 -128.65
CA VAL A 103 -16.62 -30.11 -127.88
C VAL A 103 -17.34 -28.77 -128.12
N ASP A 104 -16.60 -27.70 -128.39
CA ASP A 104 -17.11 -26.36 -128.74
C ASP A 104 -17.79 -26.32 -130.13
N ARG A 105 -17.67 -27.41 -130.92
CA ARG A 105 -18.36 -27.58 -132.23
C ARG A 105 -19.48 -28.60 -132.19
N VAL A 106 -19.66 -29.31 -131.08
CA VAL A 106 -20.80 -30.20 -130.85
C VAL A 106 -21.89 -29.37 -130.19
N TYR A 107 -22.86 -28.89 -130.96
CA TYR A 107 -23.99 -28.15 -130.39
C TYR A 107 -24.94 -29.08 -129.65
N THR A 108 -25.46 -28.61 -128.52
CA THR A 108 -26.51 -29.26 -127.73
C THR A 108 -27.84 -28.53 -127.87
N LYS A 109 -27.80 -27.24 -128.18
CA LYS A 109 -28.97 -26.42 -128.56
C LYS A 109 -28.61 -25.48 -129.71
N HIS A 110 -29.55 -25.33 -130.64
CA HIS A 110 -29.50 -24.33 -131.71
C HIS A 110 -30.89 -23.71 -131.90
N ASN A 111 -30.95 -22.49 -132.43
CA ASN A 111 -32.18 -21.77 -132.71
C ASN A 111 -32.11 -21.17 -134.12
N ASN A 112 -33.04 -21.53 -135.01
CA ASN A 112 -33.12 -21.06 -136.41
C ASN A 112 -31.82 -21.18 -137.24
N GLY A 113 -30.87 -22.03 -136.83
CA GLY A 113 -29.58 -22.24 -137.50
C GLY A 113 -28.38 -21.75 -136.71
N ASP A 114 -28.58 -20.87 -135.73
CA ASP A 114 -27.51 -20.37 -134.86
C ASP A 114 -27.30 -21.32 -133.66
N VAL A 115 -26.04 -21.70 -133.41
CA VAL A 115 -25.66 -22.49 -132.23
C VAL A 115 -25.72 -21.61 -130.99
N THR A 116 -26.52 -22.01 -130.00
CA THR A 116 -26.74 -21.25 -128.76
C THR A 116 -26.15 -21.94 -127.53
N GLU A 117 -25.81 -23.22 -127.63
CA GLU A 117 -25.16 -23.99 -126.57
C GLU A 117 -24.38 -25.15 -127.19
N THR A 118 -23.16 -25.35 -126.71
CA THR A 118 -22.23 -26.41 -127.09
C THR A 118 -22.04 -27.39 -125.94
N LEU A 119 -21.48 -28.56 -126.24
CA LEU A 119 -21.08 -29.52 -125.22
C LEU A 119 -19.99 -28.94 -124.29
N GLY A 120 -19.15 -28.03 -124.80
CA GLY A 120 -18.21 -27.24 -123.99
C GLY A 120 -18.93 -26.39 -122.93
N ASP A 121 -19.96 -25.63 -123.34
CA ASP A 121 -20.75 -24.79 -122.43
C ASP A 121 -21.42 -25.60 -121.31
N ILE A 122 -21.90 -26.81 -121.59
CA ILE A 122 -22.48 -27.71 -120.57
C ILE A 122 -21.39 -28.18 -119.58
N ILE A 123 -20.19 -28.51 -120.05
CA ILE A 123 -19.08 -28.97 -119.19
C ILE A 123 -18.60 -27.84 -118.27
N GLU A 124 -18.51 -26.60 -118.77
CA GLU A 124 -18.15 -25.43 -117.98
C GLU A 124 -19.22 -25.10 -116.91
N GLN A 125 -20.51 -25.12 -117.30
CA GLN A 125 -21.63 -24.97 -116.36
C GLN A 125 -21.63 -26.07 -115.29
N GLY A 126 -21.38 -27.33 -115.67
CA GLY A 126 -21.27 -28.46 -114.75
C GLY A 126 -20.13 -28.30 -113.76
N THR A 127 -18.97 -27.81 -114.22
CA THR A 127 -17.81 -27.52 -113.36
C THR A 127 -18.12 -26.40 -112.37
N THR A 128 -18.73 -25.30 -112.85
CA THR A 128 -19.18 -24.17 -112.02
C THR A 128 -20.19 -24.60 -110.95
N ALA A 129 -21.13 -25.50 -111.29
CA ALA A 129 -22.09 -26.06 -110.33
C ALA A 129 -21.41 -26.95 -109.28
N ILE A 130 -20.41 -27.76 -109.68
CA ILE A 130 -19.62 -28.58 -108.75
C ILE A 130 -18.82 -27.70 -107.78
N ASP A 131 -18.23 -26.60 -108.24
CA ASP A 131 -17.51 -25.66 -107.37
C ASP A 131 -18.46 -24.93 -106.41
N SER A 132 -19.64 -24.52 -106.89
CA SER A 132 -20.71 -23.96 -106.04
C SER A 132 -21.13 -24.93 -104.92
N LEU A 133 -21.19 -26.24 -105.21
CA LEU A 133 -21.48 -27.26 -104.19
C LEU A 133 -20.35 -27.41 -103.15
N LYS A 134 -19.08 -27.21 -103.53
CA LYS A 134 -17.96 -27.19 -102.58
C LYS A 134 -18.07 -25.99 -101.63
N GLU A 135 -18.41 -24.81 -102.15
CA GLU A 135 -18.63 -23.61 -101.34
C GLU A 135 -19.80 -23.79 -100.35
N ILE A 136 -20.91 -24.38 -100.79
CA ILE A 136 -22.05 -24.71 -99.92
C ILE A 136 -21.62 -25.67 -98.79
N ASN A 137 -20.85 -26.72 -99.11
CA ASN A 137 -20.34 -27.65 -98.09
C ASN A 137 -19.43 -26.96 -97.06
N GLN A 138 -18.58 -26.02 -97.50
CA GLN A 138 -17.75 -25.21 -96.59
C GLN A 138 -18.60 -24.27 -95.73
N ALA A 139 -19.67 -23.68 -96.28
CA ALA A 139 -20.60 -22.84 -95.54
C ALA A 139 -21.35 -23.63 -94.45
N ILE A 140 -21.77 -24.88 -94.76
CA ILE A 140 -22.38 -25.79 -93.79
C ILE A 140 -21.39 -26.13 -92.66
N ALA A 141 -20.16 -26.54 -92.99
CA ALA A 141 -19.14 -26.86 -91.97
C ALA A 141 -18.82 -25.67 -91.05
N ASN A 142 -18.82 -24.44 -91.60
CA ASN A 142 -18.68 -23.21 -90.82
C ASN A 142 -19.90 -22.96 -89.91
N ALA A 143 -21.11 -23.21 -90.40
CA ALA A 143 -22.35 -23.05 -89.63
C ALA A 143 -22.47 -24.07 -88.48
N ASP A 144 -22.09 -25.33 -88.71
CA ASP A 144 -22.04 -26.37 -87.67
C ASP A 144 -21.01 -26.03 -86.58
N SER A 145 -19.84 -25.53 -86.98
CA SER A 145 -18.79 -25.08 -86.06
C SER A 145 -19.24 -23.87 -85.22
N ALA A 146 -19.93 -22.91 -85.84
CA ALA A 146 -20.50 -21.75 -85.17
C ALA A 146 -21.62 -22.15 -84.19
N THR A 147 -22.50 -23.07 -84.60
CA THR A 147 -23.57 -23.64 -83.76
C THR A 147 -23.00 -24.37 -82.55
N THR A 148 -21.95 -25.18 -82.74
CA THR A 148 -21.25 -25.88 -81.65
C THR A 148 -20.61 -24.88 -80.68
N SER A 149 -19.97 -23.84 -81.19
CA SER A 149 -19.39 -22.76 -80.37
C SER A 149 -20.44 -22.00 -79.57
N ALA A 150 -21.59 -21.67 -80.19
CA ALA A 150 -22.71 -21.00 -79.53
C ALA A 150 -23.34 -21.86 -78.42
N ASN A 151 -23.55 -23.15 -78.69
CA ASN A 151 -24.06 -24.10 -77.69
C ASN A 151 -23.10 -24.26 -76.50
N ASN A 152 -21.80 -24.39 -76.76
CA ASN A 152 -20.79 -24.45 -75.70
C ASN A 152 -20.76 -23.18 -74.85
N ALA A 153 -20.87 -22.00 -75.49
CA ALA A 153 -20.95 -20.72 -74.78
C ALA A 153 -22.23 -20.59 -73.93
N ALA A 154 -23.37 -21.07 -74.42
CA ALA A 154 -24.63 -21.09 -73.68
C ALA A 154 -24.58 -22.02 -72.46
N THR A 155 -24.00 -23.22 -72.59
CA THR A 155 -23.76 -24.14 -71.47
C THR A 155 -22.89 -23.49 -70.40
N LEU A 156 -21.75 -22.90 -70.79
CA LEU A 156 -20.84 -22.22 -69.87
C LEU A 156 -21.49 -21.00 -69.19
N ALA A 157 -22.39 -20.29 -69.87
CA ALA A 157 -23.14 -19.19 -69.28
C ALA A 157 -24.12 -19.70 -68.19
N ASN A 158 -24.81 -20.81 -68.44
CA ASN A 158 -25.72 -21.43 -67.46
C ASN A 158 -24.95 -21.99 -66.25
N GLU A 159 -23.80 -22.63 -66.46
CA GLU A 159 -22.93 -23.10 -65.37
C GLU A 159 -22.47 -21.95 -64.47
N LYS A 160 -22.05 -20.82 -65.07
CA LYS A 160 -21.67 -19.61 -64.32
C LYS A 160 -22.84 -18.96 -63.59
N ALA A 161 -24.04 -18.97 -64.17
CA ALA A 161 -25.25 -18.45 -63.52
C ALA A 161 -25.61 -19.27 -62.28
N ASN A 162 -25.53 -20.61 -62.37
CA ASN A 162 -25.76 -21.50 -61.22
C ASN A 162 -24.71 -21.26 -60.11
N LEU A 163 -23.42 -21.21 -60.47
CA LEU A 163 -22.35 -20.93 -59.51
C LEU A 163 -22.51 -19.56 -58.82
N ALA A 164 -22.98 -18.55 -59.54
CA ALA A 164 -23.29 -17.24 -58.97
C ALA A 164 -24.47 -17.32 -57.99
N GLN A 165 -25.51 -18.08 -58.31
CA GLN A 165 -26.66 -18.28 -57.42
C GLN A 165 -26.29 -19.05 -56.15
N ASP A 166 -25.51 -20.13 -56.27
CA ASP A 166 -24.97 -20.86 -55.12
C ASP A 166 -24.16 -19.92 -54.22
N LYS A 167 -23.35 -19.04 -54.81
CA LYS A 167 -22.55 -18.09 -54.04
C LYS A 167 -23.37 -17.00 -53.35
N ILE A 168 -24.49 -16.57 -53.95
CA ILE A 168 -25.45 -15.67 -53.30
C ILE A 168 -26.06 -16.36 -52.08
N ASN A 169 -26.51 -17.61 -52.22
CA ASN A 169 -27.10 -18.37 -51.12
C ASN A 169 -26.11 -18.53 -49.93
N GLU A 170 -24.83 -18.85 -50.21
CA GLU A 170 -23.78 -18.89 -49.17
C GLU A 170 -23.60 -17.55 -48.43
N ILE A 171 -23.69 -16.43 -49.16
CA ILE A 171 -23.56 -15.08 -48.58
C ILE A 171 -24.77 -14.76 -47.71
N ASP A 172 -25.98 -15.08 -48.16
CA ASP A 172 -27.23 -14.83 -47.42
C ASP A 172 -27.29 -15.66 -46.11
N GLU A 173 -26.83 -16.93 -46.15
CA GLU A 173 -26.68 -17.76 -44.95
C GLU A 173 -25.64 -17.18 -43.98
N SER A 174 -24.47 -16.76 -44.49
CA SER A 174 -23.40 -16.15 -43.68
C SER A 174 -23.86 -14.84 -43.04
N GLU A 175 -24.58 -14.00 -43.79
CA GLU A 175 -25.12 -12.73 -43.32
C GLU A 175 -26.24 -12.93 -42.28
N THR A 176 -27.09 -13.94 -42.46
CA THR A 176 -28.10 -14.33 -41.46
C THR A 176 -27.45 -14.74 -40.13
N ILE A 177 -26.35 -15.50 -40.19
CA ILE A 177 -25.56 -15.86 -39.00
C ILE A 177 -24.90 -14.61 -38.38
N ARG A 178 -24.33 -13.72 -39.20
CA ARG A 178 -23.71 -12.47 -38.75
C ARG A 178 -24.73 -11.58 -38.02
N ILE A 179 -25.91 -11.38 -38.58
CA ILE A 179 -27.01 -10.61 -37.98
C ILE A 179 -27.48 -11.23 -36.66
N THR A 180 -27.57 -12.55 -36.59
CA THR A 180 -27.95 -13.26 -35.35
C THR A 180 -26.92 -13.04 -34.24
N ASN A 181 -25.64 -13.17 -34.56
CA ASN A 181 -24.53 -12.92 -33.61
C ASN A 181 -24.45 -11.44 -33.19
N GLU A 182 -24.70 -10.51 -34.12
CA GLU A 182 -24.77 -9.07 -33.86
C GLU A 182 -25.88 -8.74 -32.86
N ASN A 183 -27.10 -9.25 -33.10
CA ASN A 183 -28.24 -9.07 -32.20
C ASN A 183 -27.96 -9.64 -30.81
N GLN A 184 -27.34 -10.82 -30.70
CA GLN A 184 -26.96 -11.38 -29.41
C GLN A 184 -25.91 -10.54 -28.68
N ARG A 185 -24.93 -9.95 -29.41
CA ARG A 185 -23.97 -9.03 -28.80
C ARG A 185 -24.66 -7.77 -28.26
N VAL A 186 -25.62 -7.21 -28.99
CA VAL A 186 -26.40 -6.05 -28.55
C VAL A 186 -27.23 -6.37 -27.30
N ILE A 187 -27.86 -7.55 -27.22
CA ILE A 187 -28.58 -8.01 -26.01
C ILE A 187 -27.62 -8.08 -24.81
N ASN A 188 -26.47 -8.74 -24.97
CA ASN A 188 -25.47 -8.88 -23.91
C ASN A 188 -24.91 -7.51 -23.46
N GLU A 189 -24.76 -6.56 -24.37
CA GLU A 189 -24.31 -5.19 -24.10
C GLU A 189 -25.35 -4.41 -23.28
N ASN A 190 -26.64 -4.49 -23.65
CA ASN A 190 -27.73 -3.86 -22.91
C ASN A 190 -27.88 -4.45 -21.49
N GLU A 191 -27.69 -5.75 -21.32
CA GLU A 191 -27.62 -6.36 -19.98
C GLU A 191 -26.44 -5.81 -19.16
N ARG A 192 -25.27 -5.63 -19.79
CA ARG A 192 -24.09 -5.07 -19.10
C ARG A 192 -24.34 -3.64 -18.66
N LEU A 193 -24.93 -2.81 -19.53
CA LEU A 193 -25.30 -1.43 -19.24
C LEU A 193 -26.32 -1.33 -18.09
N THR A 194 -27.30 -2.24 -18.05
CA THR A 194 -28.29 -2.30 -16.96
C THR A 194 -27.61 -2.62 -15.63
N LYS A 195 -26.74 -3.65 -15.60
CA LYS A 195 -25.95 -4.02 -14.41
C LYS A 195 -24.99 -2.89 -13.98
N GLU A 196 -24.43 -2.13 -14.92
CA GLU A 196 -23.59 -0.96 -14.61
C GLU A 196 -24.39 0.15 -13.93
N THR A 197 -25.59 0.44 -14.45
CA THR A 197 -26.51 1.44 -13.89
C THR A 197 -26.93 1.07 -12.45
N GLU A 198 -27.21 -0.20 -12.19
CA GLU A 198 -27.47 -0.71 -10.83
C GLU A 198 -26.25 -0.53 -9.91
N ARG A 199 -25.03 -0.83 -10.39
CA ARG A 199 -23.80 -0.60 -9.60
C ARG A 199 -23.58 0.87 -9.28
N GLU A 200 -23.82 1.77 -10.24
CA GLU A 200 -23.72 3.21 -10.02
C GLU A 200 -24.71 3.69 -8.95
N SER A 201 -25.99 3.27 -9.03
CA SER A 201 -27.00 3.58 -8.02
C SER A 201 -26.61 3.08 -6.62
N ASN A 202 -26.15 1.83 -6.51
CA ASN A 202 -25.70 1.24 -5.24
C ASN A 202 -24.47 1.97 -4.66
N GLU A 203 -23.56 2.44 -5.51
CA GLU A 203 -22.37 3.22 -5.10
C GLU A 203 -22.74 4.64 -4.65
N VAL A 204 -23.74 5.27 -5.26
CA VAL A 204 -24.33 6.54 -4.78
C VAL A 204 -25.00 6.38 -3.42
N GLU A 205 -25.77 5.30 -3.21
CA GLU A 205 -26.36 5.00 -1.90
C GLU A 205 -25.28 4.76 -0.84
N ARG A 206 -24.24 3.97 -1.17
CA ARG A 206 -23.10 3.71 -0.28
C ARG A 206 -22.38 5.01 0.12
N LYS A 207 -22.15 5.93 -0.83
CA LYS A 207 -21.56 7.25 -0.54
C LYS A 207 -22.45 8.11 0.37
N THR A 208 -23.76 8.05 0.18
CA THR A 208 -24.74 8.76 1.03
C THR A 208 -24.72 8.21 2.46
N ASN A 209 -24.74 6.88 2.61
CA ASN A 209 -24.66 6.21 3.90
C ASN A 209 -23.32 6.47 4.61
N GLU A 210 -22.21 6.51 3.87
CA GLU A 210 -20.91 6.89 4.41
C GLU A 210 -20.87 8.34 4.91
N THR A 211 -21.47 9.27 4.16
CA THR A 211 -21.59 10.68 4.56
C THR A 211 -22.39 10.82 5.87
N ASN A 212 -23.53 10.12 5.97
CA ASN A 212 -24.34 10.09 7.19
C ASN A 212 -23.57 9.50 8.39
N ARG A 213 -22.75 8.46 8.15
CA ARG A 213 -21.89 7.85 9.18
C ARG A 213 -20.82 8.82 9.67
N ILE A 214 -20.15 9.53 8.76
CA ILE A 214 -19.14 10.56 9.08
C ILE A 214 -19.77 11.67 9.92
N SER A 215 -20.91 12.23 9.49
CA SER A 215 -21.62 13.26 10.26
C SER A 215 -22.03 12.79 11.66
N SER A 216 -22.44 11.53 11.79
CA SER A 216 -22.77 10.92 13.08
C SER A 216 -21.54 10.74 13.99
N GLU A 217 -20.38 10.41 13.42
CA GLU A 217 -19.12 10.31 14.16
C GLU A 217 -18.62 11.69 14.62
N SER A 218 -18.67 12.71 13.76
CA SER A 218 -18.33 14.08 14.15
C SER A 218 -19.22 14.60 15.29
N GLN A 219 -20.51 14.25 15.31
CA GLN A 219 -21.38 14.60 16.43
C GLN A 219 -21.04 13.81 17.71
N ARG A 220 -20.63 12.54 17.60
CA ARG A 220 -20.11 11.77 18.75
C ARG A 220 -18.85 12.42 19.32
N GLU A 221 -17.92 12.82 18.47
CA GLU A 221 -16.68 13.50 18.87
C GLU A 221 -16.96 14.83 19.58
N LEU A 222 -17.87 15.66 19.07
CA LEU A 222 -18.29 16.89 19.74
C LEU A 222 -18.87 16.63 21.14
N ASN A 223 -19.78 15.65 21.26
CA ASN A 223 -20.39 15.28 22.54
C ASN A 223 -19.36 14.72 23.54
N GLU A 224 -18.36 13.97 23.06
CA GLU A 224 -17.28 13.44 23.88
C GLU A 224 -16.34 14.54 24.39
N ASN A 225 -16.00 15.52 23.53
CA ASN A 225 -15.21 16.69 23.92
C ASN A 225 -15.94 17.57 24.95
N GLU A 226 -17.26 17.73 24.83
CA GLU A 226 -18.08 18.39 25.85
C GLU A 226 -18.08 17.60 27.18
N ARG A 227 -18.24 16.27 27.11
CA ARG A 227 -18.15 15.40 28.29
C ARG A 227 -16.79 15.50 28.99
N LEU A 228 -15.69 15.50 28.24
CA LEU A 228 -14.34 15.67 28.75
C LEU A 228 -14.14 17.04 29.41
N SER A 229 -14.68 18.10 28.81
CA SER A 229 -14.62 19.46 29.38
C SER A 229 -15.38 19.56 30.71
N ASN A 230 -16.56 18.94 30.79
CA ASN A 230 -17.34 18.85 32.03
C ASN A 230 -16.64 17.99 33.10
N GLU A 231 -15.96 16.91 32.70
CA GLU A 231 -15.16 16.06 33.59
C GLU A 231 -13.96 16.82 34.19
N LEU A 232 -13.22 17.58 33.36
CA LEU A 232 -12.12 18.43 33.82
C LEU A 232 -12.60 19.50 34.81
N LEU A 233 -13.76 20.11 34.55
CA LEU A 233 -14.42 21.03 35.49
C LEU A 233 -14.74 20.36 36.83
N ARG A 234 -15.27 19.12 36.81
CA ARG A 234 -15.54 18.34 38.04
C ARG A 234 -14.26 18.01 38.80
N ILE A 235 -13.18 17.64 38.11
CA ILE A 235 -11.88 17.37 38.72
C ILE A 235 -11.33 18.63 39.40
N GLN A 236 -11.39 19.80 38.75
CA GLN A 236 -10.94 21.05 39.34
C GLN A 236 -11.76 21.46 40.57
N GLN A 237 -13.09 21.27 40.51
CA GLN A 237 -13.98 21.51 41.65
C GLN A 237 -13.66 20.58 42.83
N GLU A 238 -13.38 19.30 42.56
CA GLU A 238 -13.00 18.32 43.59
C GLU A 238 -11.62 18.62 44.20
N GLN A 239 -10.64 19.03 43.40
CA GLN A 239 -9.35 19.53 43.91
C GLN A 239 -9.53 20.74 44.83
N ASN A 240 -10.34 21.72 44.41
CA ASN A 240 -10.65 22.89 45.24
C ASN A 240 -11.34 22.47 46.56
N ARG A 241 -12.26 21.50 46.50
CA ARG A 241 -12.93 20.94 47.69
C ARG A 241 -11.94 20.27 48.65
N GLN A 242 -10.98 19.49 48.11
CA GLN A 242 -9.93 18.84 48.89
C GLN A 242 -9.01 19.87 49.54
N THR A 243 -8.55 20.89 48.80
CA THR A 243 -7.74 21.99 49.35
C THR A 243 -8.48 22.72 50.47
N ASN A 244 -9.74 23.10 50.27
CA ASN A 244 -10.55 23.76 51.30
C ASN A 244 -10.74 22.87 52.55
N THR A 245 -10.94 21.57 52.34
CA THR A 245 -11.05 20.58 53.45
C THR A 245 -9.74 20.49 54.22
N GLN A 246 -8.59 20.41 53.54
CA GLN A 246 -7.27 20.38 54.18
C GLN A 246 -6.98 21.66 54.96
N THR A 247 -7.31 22.83 54.41
CA THR A 247 -7.18 24.12 55.10
C THR A 247 -8.05 24.18 56.35
N ALA A 248 -9.28 23.64 56.30
CA ALA A 248 -10.17 23.56 57.46
C ALA A 248 -9.63 22.60 58.54
N ILE A 249 -9.10 21.44 58.15
CA ILE A 249 -8.44 20.48 59.07
C ILE A 249 -7.28 21.16 59.78
N SER A 250 -6.33 21.76 59.05
CA SER A 250 -5.16 22.40 59.67
C SER A 250 -5.53 23.61 60.53
N SER A 251 -6.59 24.34 60.19
CA SER A 251 -7.15 25.40 61.03
C SER A 251 -7.73 24.85 62.35
N ALA A 252 -8.42 23.71 62.30
CA ALA A 252 -8.96 23.03 63.47
C ALA A 252 -7.86 22.41 64.35
N GLU A 253 -6.81 21.84 63.76
CA GLU A 253 -5.63 21.35 64.47
C GLU A 253 -4.93 22.48 65.22
N ILE A 254 -4.72 23.64 64.58
CA ILE A 254 -4.15 24.84 65.22
C ILE A 254 -5.03 25.33 66.36
N ALA A 255 -6.35 25.41 66.15
CA ALA A 255 -7.30 25.80 67.20
C ALA A 255 -7.26 24.83 68.40
N THR A 256 -7.18 23.53 68.14
CA THR A 256 -7.11 22.46 69.16
C THR A 256 -5.79 22.54 69.95
N ASN A 257 -4.65 22.70 69.26
CA ASN A 257 -3.34 22.86 69.92
C ASN A 257 -3.28 24.14 70.77
N ASN A 258 -3.85 25.25 70.28
CA ASN A 258 -3.99 26.48 71.06
C ASN A 258 -4.87 26.27 72.29
N ALA A 259 -6.01 25.59 72.17
CA ALA A 259 -6.89 25.26 73.30
C ALA A 259 -6.18 24.38 74.34
N ASN A 260 -5.51 23.31 73.89
CA ASN A 260 -4.72 22.42 74.76
C ASN A 260 -3.60 23.18 75.50
N THR A 261 -2.87 24.06 74.81
CA THR A 261 -1.85 24.92 75.43
C THR A 261 -2.44 25.87 76.47
N LYS A 262 -3.64 26.42 76.22
CA LYS A 262 -4.35 27.27 77.19
C LYS A 262 -4.89 26.49 78.38
N ALA A 263 -5.33 25.24 78.17
CA ALA A 263 -5.75 24.33 79.24
C ALA A 263 -4.57 23.97 80.14
N GLN A 264 -3.44 23.53 79.57
CA GLN A 264 -2.22 23.24 80.35
C GLN A 264 -1.76 24.47 81.15
N LEU A 265 -1.76 25.67 80.53
CA LEU A 265 -1.41 26.91 81.24
C LEU A 265 -2.40 27.26 82.36
N ALA A 266 -3.66 26.83 82.27
CA ALA A 266 -4.65 26.98 83.34
C ALA A 266 -4.38 25.99 84.48
N ASP A 267 -4.09 24.73 84.17
CA ASP A 267 -3.73 23.70 85.15
C ASP A 267 -2.41 24.04 85.87
N ASP A 268 -1.38 24.48 85.14
CA ASP A 268 -0.11 24.94 85.72
C ASP A 268 -0.32 26.10 86.70
N LYS A 269 -1.22 27.04 86.36
CA LYS A 269 -1.59 28.16 87.24
C LYS A 269 -2.42 27.70 88.44
N ALA A 270 -3.31 26.72 88.27
CA ALA A 270 -4.07 26.13 89.36
C ALA A 270 -3.16 25.40 90.35
N ASN A 271 -2.21 24.60 89.84
CA ASN A 271 -1.19 23.92 90.63
C ASN A 271 -0.29 24.93 91.39
N LEU A 272 0.14 26.01 90.73
CA LEU A 272 0.89 27.09 91.38
C LEU A 272 0.08 27.82 92.45
N ALA A 273 -1.21 28.04 92.21
CA ALA A 273 -2.12 28.63 93.20
C ALA A 273 -2.31 27.70 94.41
N GLN A 274 -2.48 26.38 94.18
CA GLN A 274 -2.59 25.38 95.23
C GLN A 274 -1.32 25.32 96.08
N ALA A 275 -0.13 25.23 95.45
CA ALA A 275 1.14 25.25 96.17
C ALA A 275 1.33 26.52 97.03
N LYS A 276 0.76 27.66 96.58
CA LYS A 276 0.75 28.90 97.36
C LYS A 276 -0.25 28.88 98.51
N VAL A 277 -1.41 28.23 98.35
CA VAL A 277 -2.35 27.96 99.45
C VAL A 277 -1.71 27.02 100.50
N ASP A 278 -1.06 25.94 100.07
CA ASP A 278 -0.38 24.99 100.98
C ASP A 278 0.75 25.67 101.77
N SER A 279 1.48 26.58 101.11
CA SER A 279 2.49 27.43 101.77
C SER A 279 1.87 28.39 102.80
N LEU A 280 0.69 28.95 102.51
CA LEU A 280 -0.04 29.82 103.45
C LEU A 280 -0.59 29.03 104.64
N ASN A 281 -1.15 27.84 104.43
CA ASN A 281 -1.61 26.95 105.50
C ASN A 281 -0.47 26.52 106.44
N SER A 282 0.72 26.27 105.86
CA SER A 282 1.94 25.96 106.61
C SER A 282 2.41 27.15 107.47
N LEU A 283 2.33 28.36 106.91
CA LEU A 283 2.62 29.60 107.62
C LEU A 283 1.60 29.87 108.73
N GLU A 284 0.31 29.68 108.48
CA GLU A 284 -0.76 29.78 109.48
C GLU A 284 -0.52 28.81 110.64
N THR A 285 -0.15 27.56 110.35
CA THR A 285 0.20 26.58 111.39
C THR A 285 1.37 27.06 112.25
N THR A 286 2.41 27.63 111.63
CA THR A 286 3.57 28.20 112.34
C THR A 286 3.18 29.42 113.19
N VAL A 287 2.33 30.30 112.67
CA VAL A 287 1.83 31.49 113.40
C VAL A 287 0.97 31.06 114.59
N ASN A 288 0.08 30.09 114.42
CA ASN A 288 -0.76 29.55 115.49
C ASN A 288 0.09 28.89 116.59
N GLN A 289 1.14 28.15 116.24
CA GLN A 289 2.09 27.61 117.22
C GLN A 289 2.83 28.74 117.95
N THR A 290 3.30 29.77 117.24
CA THR A 290 3.98 30.93 117.83
C THR A 290 3.07 31.70 118.80
N ILE A 291 1.77 31.79 118.50
CA ILE A 291 0.76 32.37 119.40
C ILE A 291 0.59 31.51 120.65
N ALA A 292 0.51 30.18 120.52
CA ALA A 292 0.40 29.26 121.66
C ALA A 292 1.65 29.28 122.56
N ASP A 293 2.84 29.35 121.96
CA ASP A 293 4.12 29.47 122.68
C ASP A 293 4.18 30.82 123.44
N SER A 294 3.73 31.91 122.82
CA SER A 294 3.65 33.25 123.43
C SER A 294 2.63 33.31 124.58
N GLN A 295 1.47 32.66 124.42
CA GLN A 295 0.48 32.49 125.49
C GLN A 295 1.06 31.68 126.66
N THR A 296 1.79 30.61 126.37
CA THR A 296 2.48 29.78 127.38
C THR A 296 3.56 30.57 128.12
N ALA A 297 4.37 31.35 127.41
CA ALA A 297 5.36 32.25 128.00
C ALA A 297 4.70 33.32 128.89
N THR A 298 3.57 33.88 128.46
CA THR A 298 2.77 34.85 129.23
C THR A 298 2.18 34.22 130.48
N ALA A 299 1.64 32.99 130.40
CA ALA A 299 1.13 32.25 131.54
C ALA A 299 2.25 31.93 132.56
N ASN A 300 3.43 31.52 132.09
CA ASN A 300 4.61 31.29 132.92
C ASN A 300 5.08 32.57 133.61
N ALA A 301 5.08 33.71 132.92
CA ALA A 301 5.39 35.01 133.51
C ALA A 301 4.37 35.41 134.61
N ASN A 302 3.08 35.24 134.35
CA ASN A 302 2.01 35.49 135.33
C ASN A 302 2.12 34.57 136.55
N LEU A 303 2.48 33.29 136.35
CA LEU A 303 2.76 32.35 137.44
C LEU A 303 3.98 32.77 138.25
N ALA A 304 5.07 33.18 137.61
CA ALA A 304 6.26 33.70 138.28
C ALA A 304 5.94 34.97 139.09
N THR A 305 5.15 35.90 138.55
CA THR A 305 4.66 37.09 139.26
C THR A 305 3.78 36.71 140.45
N THR A 306 2.89 35.74 140.30
CA THR A 306 2.03 35.23 141.39
C THR A 306 2.88 34.60 142.49
N ASN A 307 3.84 33.75 142.13
CA ASN A 307 4.76 33.13 143.08
C ASN A 307 5.60 34.19 143.82
N ALA A 308 6.13 35.20 143.12
CA ALA A 308 6.85 36.31 143.74
C ALA A 308 5.98 37.12 144.70
N ASN A 309 4.71 37.39 144.36
CA ASN A 309 3.75 38.07 145.23
C ASN A 309 3.38 37.23 146.47
N SER A 310 3.23 35.91 146.31
CA SER A 310 3.04 34.97 147.43
C SER A 310 4.27 34.98 148.35
N SER A 311 5.48 34.82 147.81
CA SER A 311 6.72 34.91 148.61
C SER A 311 6.91 36.27 149.28
N ALA A 312 6.52 37.38 148.64
CA ALA A 312 6.54 38.70 149.25
C ALA A 312 5.50 38.84 150.38
N THR A 313 4.32 38.24 150.23
CA THR A 313 3.29 38.18 151.28
C THR A 313 3.74 37.32 152.46
N GLU A 314 4.40 36.20 152.18
CA GLU A 314 4.96 35.30 153.19
C GLU A 314 6.13 35.94 153.94
N ALA A 315 7.01 36.65 153.23
CA ALA A 315 8.06 37.48 153.82
C ALA A 315 7.50 38.63 154.67
N ASN A 316 6.41 39.28 154.25
CA ASN A 316 5.71 40.30 155.04
C ASN A 316 5.05 39.69 156.29
N THR A 317 4.52 38.47 156.19
CA THR A 317 3.95 37.73 157.33
C THR A 317 5.05 37.36 158.34
N GLN A 318 6.19 36.86 157.86
CA GLN A 318 7.41 36.62 158.67
C GLN A 318 7.90 37.92 159.32
N ALA A 319 7.90 39.05 158.60
CA ALA A 319 8.29 40.35 159.13
C ALA A 319 7.32 40.87 160.20
N GLN A 320 6.01 40.67 160.05
CA GLN A 320 5.02 40.99 161.09
C GLN A 320 5.16 40.08 162.32
N TYR A 321 5.47 38.79 162.12
CA TYR A 321 5.77 37.87 163.22
C TYR A 321 7.03 38.31 163.98
N ALA A 322 8.11 38.64 163.26
CA ALA A 322 9.35 39.18 163.84
C ALA A 322 9.13 40.52 164.57
N LYS A 323 8.30 41.42 164.01
CA LYS A 323 7.89 42.66 164.67
C LYS A 323 7.12 42.37 165.97
N THR A 324 6.22 41.39 165.97
CA THR A 324 5.46 40.99 167.16
C THR A 324 6.37 40.43 168.25
N GLN A 325 7.39 39.64 167.89
CA GLN A 325 8.43 39.17 168.81
C GLN A 325 9.29 40.33 169.34
N GLY A 326 9.61 41.32 168.50
CA GLY A 326 10.32 42.54 168.90
C GLY A 326 9.52 43.44 169.85
N ASP A 327 8.22 43.63 169.59
CA ASP A 327 7.32 44.41 170.47
C ASP A 327 7.12 43.70 171.82
N TYR A 328 7.08 42.36 171.84
CA TYR A 328 7.08 41.57 173.09
C TYR A 328 8.38 41.75 173.88
N ALA A 329 9.55 41.67 173.22
CA ALA A 329 10.85 41.92 173.84
C ALA A 329 10.97 43.35 174.40
N LYS A 330 10.44 44.36 173.68
CA LYS A 330 10.42 45.75 174.13
C LYS A 330 9.55 45.95 175.38
N THR A 331 8.38 45.31 175.41
CA THR A 331 7.46 45.37 176.58
C THR A 331 8.06 44.72 177.84
N GLN A 332 9.00 43.77 177.69
CA GLN A 332 9.77 43.22 178.81
C GLN A 332 11.00 44.07 179.18
N GLY A 333 11.55 44.86 178.25
CA GLY A 333 12.69 45.74 178.48
C GLY A 333 12.35 47.04 179.23
N ASP A 334 11.19 47.63 178.95
CA ASP A 334 10.80 48.96 179.46
C ASP A 334 10.43 48.98 180.98
N SER A 335 10.70 47.91 181.75
CA SER A 335 10.43 47.82 183.20
C SER A 335 11.67 47.70 184.10
N LEU A 336 12.89 47.63 183.56
CA LEU A 336 14.12 47.47 184.36
C LEU A 336 15.27 48.37 183.86
N GLN A 337 15.06 49.69 183.88
CA GLN A 337 16.14 50.67 183.89
C GLN A 337 15.92 51.73 184.98
N ASP A 338 15.61 51.26 186.18
CA ASP A 338 15.98 51.95 187.42
C ASP A 338 17.10 51.14 188.08
N ILE A 339 18.31 51.36 187.55
CA ILE A 339 19.55 51.58 188.28
C ILE A 339 19.66 50.84 189.63
N ILE A 340 20.33 49.68 189.58
CA ILE A 340 21.34 49.37 190.61
C ILE A 340 22.69 49.36 189.91
N ASP A 341 23.43 50.45 190.10
CA ASP A 341 24.89 50.39 190.03
C ASP A 341 25.37 49.33 191.03
N GLY A 342 26.11 48.33 190.53
CA GLY A 342 26.93 47.49 191.41
C GLY A 342 27.97 48.34 192.15
N THR A 343 28.52 47.99 193.30
CA THR A 343 28.71 46.71 194.04
C THR A 343 27.65 45.59 193.85
N GLY A 344 27.94 44.35 193.38
CA GLY A 344 29.24 43.63 193.19
C GLY A 344 29.24 42.44 192.17
N LEU A 345 30.13 41.42 192.34
CA LEU A 345 30.88 40.69 191.25
C LEU A 345 30.85 39.12 191.24
N ILE A 346 31.51 38.47 190.25
CA ILE A 346 31.78 36.99 190.11
C ILE A 346 33.29 36.70 189.70
N PRO A 347 33.94 35.57 190.10
CA PRO A 347 35.38 35.28 189.86
C PRO A 347 35.77 34.43 188.61
N SER A 348 37.06 34.01 188.52
CA SER A 348 37.79 33.80 187.25
C SER A 348 38.45 32.41 187.01
N THR A 349 37.70 31.31 186.95
CA THR A 349 38.28 29.94 186.93
C THR A 349 38.02 29.06 185.68
N GLU A 350 37.31 29.51 184.64
CA GLU A 350 36.74 28.61 183.61
C GLU A 350 37.05 28.98 182.14
N LYS A 351 38.31 28.85 181.66
CA LYS A 351 38.66 29.12 180.24
C LYS A 351 39.62 28.09 179.59
N GLY A 352 39.25 27.56 178.42
CA GLY A 352 40.23 27.35 177.32
C GLY A 352 40.44 25.95 176.72
N GLN A 353 40.17 24.88 177.46
CA GLN A 353 40.50 23.49 177.07
C GLN A 353 39.38 22.82 176.23
N PRO A 354 39.54 21.58 175.72
CA PRO A 354 38.44 20.82 175.13
C PRO A 354 37.23 20.72 176.07
N ASN A 355 36.01 20.84 175.54
CA ASN A 355 34.75 21.11 176.27
C ASN A 355 34.71 22.43 177.06
N GLY A 356 35.64 23.35 176.80
CA GLY A 356 35.62 24.75 177.21
C GLY A 356 35.80 25.70 176.01
N VAL A 357 35.99 26.98 176.30
CA VAL A 357 36.09 28.06 175.30
C VAL A 357 37.50 28.18 174.69
N ALA A 358 37.77 27.42 173.63
CA ALA A 358 38.99 27.56 172.83
C ALA A 358 39.14 28.98 172.25
N THR A 359 40.39 29.40 172.03
CA THR A 359 40.78 30.80 171.84
C THR A 359 41.27 31.13 170.43
N LEU A 360 41.19 32.40 170.05
CA LEU A 360 41.83 32.95 168.85
C LEU A 360 43.35 33.12 169.08
N ASP A 361 44.15 32.96 168.02
CA ASP A 361 45.60 33.19 168.10
C ASP A 361 45.96 34.70 168.18
N GLY A 362 47.26 34.99 168.33
CA GLY A 362 47.77 36.37 168.46
C GLY A 362 47.55 37.28 167.24
N ASN A 363 47.07 36.73 166.12
CA ASN A 363 46.69 37.48 164.91
C ASN A 363 45.16 37.46 164.68
N GLY A 364 44.39 36.81 165.55
CA GLY A 364 42.93 36.75 165.49
C GLY A 364 42.35 35.70 164.53
N LYS A 365 43.07 34.61 164.21
CA LYS A 365 42.57 33.53 163.34
C LYS A 365 42.62 32.14 163.97
N VAL A 366 41.89 31.22 163.33
CA VAL A 366 41.85 29.78 163.64
C VAL A 366 42.51 29.01 162.47
N PRO A 367 43.35 27.97 162.69
CA PRO A 367 44.27 27.47 161.66
C PRO A 367 43.68 26.61 160.52
N LEU A 368 44.50 26.41 159.49
CA LEU A 368 44.11 25.98 158.13
C LEU A 368 44.00 24.45 157.88
N ASN A 369 43.91 23.60 158.90
CA ASN A 369 44.11 22.15 158.74
C ASN A 369 42.95 21.38 157.99
N GLN A 370 42.86 21.52 156.62
CA GLN A 370 41.75 21.04 155.70
C GLN A 370 42.06 20.47 154.23
N LEU A 371 41.88 21.15 153.05
CA LEU A 371 41.42 20.57 151.70
C LEU A 371 42.33 20.62 150.36
N PRO A 372 42.16 19.72 149.31
CA PRO A 372 42.88 19.70 147.96
C PRO A 372 42.09 19.32 146.61
N ASP A 373 42.73 19.14 145.39
CA ASP A 373 42.11 18.92 143.99
C ASP A 373 42.92 18.05 142.87
N ILE A 374 42.65 18.10 141.51
CA ILE A 374 42.85 17.02 140.43
C ILE A 374 43.25 17.35 138.90
N SER A 375 43.43 16.35 137.94
CA SER A 375 43.23 16.33 136.40
C SER A 375 44.34 15.94 135.29
N GLN A 376 43.94 15.54 134.01
CA GLN A 376 44.57 15.63 132.60
C GLN A 376 45.23 14.42 131.75
N GLU A 377 45.03 14.28 130.38
CA GLU A 377 45.40 13.11 129.42
C GLU A 377 45.75 13.39 127.86
N LYS A 378 45.77 12.43 126.83
CA LYS A 378 46.60 12.47 125.51
C LYS A 378 46.11 11.83 124.08
N THR A 379 46.99 11.49 123.03
CA THR A 379 46.76 10.83 121.62
C THR A 379 48.02 10.60 120.61
N TYR A 380 47.96 9.87 119.42
CA TYR A 380 49.10 9.36 118.47
C TYR A 380 48.89 9.16 116.88
N ILE A 381 49.93 8.74 116.06
CA ILE A 381 49.94 8.35 114.57
C ILE A 381 51.03 7.27 114.21
N VAL A 382 50.81 6.33 113.24
CA VAL A 382 51.74 5.20 112.85
C VAL A 382 51.76 4.85 111.32
N LEU A 383 52.63 3.92 110.87
CA LEU A 383 52.74 3.46 109.46
C LEU A 383 51.87 2.23 109.09
N ASP A 384 51.93 1.17 109.88
CA ASP A 384 51.19 -0.09 109.68
C ASP A 384 50.83 -0.77 111.03
N GLU A 385 50.11 -1.89 110.96
CA GLU A 385 49.64 -2.67 112.11
C GLU A 385 50.73 -3.07 113.10
N THR A 386 51.96 -3.29 112.63
CA THR A 386 53.11 -3.66 113.49
C THR A 386 53.51 -2.50 114.39
N GLU A 387 53.47 -1.26 113.87
CA GLU A 387 53.73 -0.06 114.65
C GLU A 387 52.56 0.30 115.58
N ARG A 388 51.31 0.09 115.14
CA ARG A 388 50.11 0.33 115.96
C ARG A 388 50.13 -0.47 117.27
N LEU A 389 50.47 -1.77 117.17
CA LEU A 389 50.48 -2.69 118.29
C LEU A 389 51.69 -2.51 119.24
N ALA A 390 52.68 -1.68 118.86
CA ALA A 390 53.85 -1.37 119.70
C ALA A 390 53.64 -0.15 120.63
N LEU A 391 52.52 0.57 120.52
CA LEU A 391 52.21 1.73 121.37
C LEU A 391 51.92 1.30 122.82
N THR A 392 52.57 1.96 123.79
CA THR A 392 52.44 1.65 125.22
C THR A 392 52.09 2.88 126.06
N GLY A 393 51.49 2.68 127.24
CA GLY A 393 51.04 3.76 128.13
C GLY A 393 49.73 4.44 127.70
N LEU A 394 48.96 3.78 126.84
CA LEU A 394 47.69 4.27 126.31
C LEU A 394 46.59 4.31 127.38
N LYS A 395 45.73 5.33 127.32
CA LYS A 395 44.50 5.43 128.12
C LYS A 395 43.26 5.40 127.21
N SER A 396 42.09 5.23 127.82
CA SER A 396 40.82 5.16 127.09
C SER A 396 40.55 6.50 126.38
N GLY A 397 40.43 6.47 125.05
CA GLY A 397 40.22 7.66 124.22
C GLY A 397 41.42 8.09 123.36
N ASP A 398 42.61 7.50 123.53
CA ASP A 398 43.75 7.70 122.63
C ASP A 398 43.43 7.21 121.19
N ARG A 399 43.94 7.90 120.16
CA ARG A 399 43.65 7.62 118.73
C ARG A 399 44.91 7.38 117.90
N CYS A 400 44.80 6.66 116.77
CA CYS A 400 45.87 6.53 115.76
C CYS A 400 45.34 6.41 114.31
N TYR A 401 46.27 6.50 113.34
CA TYR A 401 46.01 6.44 111.90
C TYR A 401 47.16 5.68 111.21
N GLU A 402 46.85 4.81 110.24
CA GLU A 402 47.83 4.00 109.50
C GLU A 402 47.95 4.42 108.03
N LYS A 403 49.18 4.56 107.55
CA LYS A 403 49.46 5.16 106.23
C LYS A 403 49.53 4.15 105.08
N ASN A 404 49.92 2.90 105.35
CA ASN A 404 50.12 1.90 104.29
C ASN A 404 48.81 1.26 103.80
N THR A 405 47.78 1.22 104.65
CA THR A 405 46.44 0.69 104.35
C THR A 405 45.42 1.77 104.05
N GLY A 406 45.58 2.97 104.65
CA GLY A 406 44.61 4.06 104.61
C GLY A 406 43.57 4.01 105.74
N ASP A 407 43.65 3.00 106.61
CA ASP A 407 42.68 2.74 107.68
C ASP A 407 42.96 3.60 108.96
N SER A 408 41.93 3.86 109.77
CA SER A 408 42.02 4.70 110.99
C SER A 408 41.53 3.96 112.23
N TYR A 409 42.06 4.27 113.44
CA TYR A 409 41.77 3.50 114.66
C TYR A 409 41.60 4.34 115.96
N ILE A 410 40.85 3.80 116.92
CA ILE A 410 40.68 4.35 118.29
C ILE A 410 40.90 3.27 119.37
N HIS A 411 41.50 3.66 120.50
CA HIS A 411 41.81 2.77 121.63
C HIS A 411 40.82 2.96 122.79
N ASP A 412 40.15 1.89 123.20
CA ASP A 412 39.15 1.91 124.29
C ASP A 412 39.77 1.80 125.70
N GLY A 413 41.08 1.60 125.78
CA GLY A 413 41.82 1.31 127.02
C GLY A 413 42.35 -0.12 127.11
N LEU A 414 41.89 -1.01 126.22
CA LEU A 414 42.35 -2.41 126.13
C LEU A 414 42.71 -2.84 124.70
N VAL A 415 42.00 -2.37 123.66
CA VAL A 415 42.22 -2.76 122.25
C VAL A 415 41.95 -1.62 121.24
N TRP A 416 42.40 -1.80 120.00
CA TRP A 416 42.20 -0.88 118.86
C TRP A 416 41.05 -1.33 117.93
N HIS A 417 40.18 -0.41 117.50
CA HIS A 417 39.05 -0.67 116.57
C HIS A 417 39.15 0.14 115.27
N ILE A 418 38.76 -0.44 114.11
CA ILE A 418 38.80 0.19 112.76
C ILE A 418 37.68 1.22 112.54
N GLN A 419 37.97 2.30 111.79
CA GLN A 419 37.04 3.38 111.48
C GLN A 419 36.65 3.56 109.98
N ALA A 420 37.43 3.11 108.97
CA ALA A 420 37.12 3.24 107.52
C ALA A 420 38.01 2.37 106.59
N LYS A 421 37.63 2.15 105.30
CA LYS A 421 38.36 1.44 104.18
C LYS A 421 38.01 1.99 102.77
N ALA A 422 38.75 1.64 101.69
CA ALA A 422 38.52 2.10 100.29
C ALA A 422 38.84 1.05 99.16
N ASP A 423 38.23 1.17 97.97
CA ASP A 423 38.22 0.17 96.86
C ASP A 423 38.08 0.83 95.45
N TRP A 424 38.73 0.35 94.35
CA TRP A 424 38.66 1.02 93.02
C TRP A 424 38.95 0.24 91.69
N GLU A 425 38.85 -1.10 91.59
CA GLU A 425 39.17 -1.82 90.33
C GLU A 425 37.98 -2.35 89.48
N ASN A 426 38.12 -2.22 88.15
CA ASN A 426 37.38 -2.82 87.01
C ASN A 426 36.08 -2.17 86.46
N VAL A 427 36.19 -1.63 85.24
CA VAL A 427 35.10 -1.40 84.27
C VAL A 427 35.43 -2.11 82.96
N ASN A 428 34.50 -2.91 82.43
CA ASN A 428 34.63 -3.66 81.16
C ASN A 428 33.37 -3.43 80.30
N LEU A 429 33.52 -3.16 79.00
CA LEU A 429 32.41 -2.74 78.11
C LEU A 429 32.10 -3.78 77.01
N ASP A 430 30.94 -4.42 77.11
CA ASP A 430 30.38 -5.35 76.11
C ASP A 430 29.48 -4.59 75.10
N TRP A 431 29.56 -4.95 73.82
CA TRP A 431 28.72 -4.45 72.73
C TRP A 431 27.21 -4.63 72.97
N ASN A 432 26.83 -5.63 73.77
CA ASN A 432 25.45 -5.84 74.19
C ASN A 432 24.88 -4.66 75.01
N ASN A 433 25.73 -3.95 75.75
CA ASN A 433 25.35 -2.90 76.70
C ASN A 433 25.35 -1.48 76.10
N ILE A 434 25.54 -1.35 74.79
CA ILE A 434 25.49 -0.05 74.09
C ILE A 434 24.08 0.20 73.53
N SER A 435 23.43 1.25 74.03
CA SER A 435 22.14 1.73 73.51
C SER A 435 22.31 2.50 72.19
N ASN A 436 21.27 2.52 71.35
CA ASN A 436 21.26 3.12 70.00
C ASN A 436 22.25 2.54 68.96
N ARG A 437 22.68 1.27 69.08
CA ARG A 437 23.46 0.61 68.02
C ARG A 437 22.61 0.39 66.74
N PRO A 438 23.15 0.65 65.53
CA PRO A 438 22.43 0.36 64.28
C PRO A 438 22.15 -1.14 64.11
N SER A 439 21.00 -1.47 63.52
CA SER A 439 20.66 -2.84 63.10
C SER A 439 20.00 -2.83 61.72
N SER A 440 20.23 -3.89 60.94
CA SER A 440 19.67 -4.08 59.60
C SER A 440 19.19 -5.52 59.47
N SER A 441 17.97 -5.71 58.99
CA SER A 441 17.38 -7.03 58.75
C SER A 441 17.43 -7.43 57.28
N PRO A 442 17.40 -8.74 56.94
CA PRO A 442 17.35 -9.19 55.55
C PRO A 442 16.19 -8.57 54.73
N ALA A 443 15.03 -8.32 55.36
CA ALA A 443 13.89 -7.67 54.70
C ALA A 443 14.17 -6.21 54.26
N GLN A 444 15.09 -5.51 54.94
CA GLN A 444 15.54 -4.18 54.51
C GLN A 444 16.53 -4.25 53.32
N ILE A 445 17.14 -5.41 53.07
CA ILE A 445 18.00 -5.68 51.92
C ILE A 445 17.15 -6.07 50.71
N ASP A 446 16.20 -7.01 50.84
CA ASP A 446 15.34 -7.48 49.73
C ASP A 446 14.48 -6.37 49.10
N ASN A 447 14.04 -5.41 49.89
CA ASN A 447 13.27 -4.25 49.41
C ASN A 447 14.12 -3.32 48.52
N SER A 448 15.44 -3.30 48.69
CA SER A 448 16.35 -2.59 47.78
C SER A 448 16.47 -3.32 46.43
N VAL A 449 16.67 -4.65 46.45
CA VAL A 449 16.79 -5.49 45.24
C VAL A 449 15.51 -5.47 44.39
N SER A 450 14.34 -5.42 45.04
CA SER A 450 13.03 -5.33 44.36
C SER A 450 12.79 -3.97 43.68
N LYS A 451 13.38 -2.88 44.19
CA LYS A 451 13.19 -1.53 43.64
C LYS A 451 14.04 -1.23 42.40
N VAL A 452 15.21 -1.85 42.25
CA VAL A 452 16.12 -1.54 41.12
C VAL A 452 15.70 -2.17 39.79
N HIS A 453 14.77 -3.14 39.80
CA HIS A 453 14.25 -3.80 38.59
C HIS A 453 12.84 -3.30 38.18
N SER A 454 12.51 -2.05 38.48
CA SER A 454 11.27 -1.42 37.98
C SER A 454 11.46 -0.86 36.57
N HIS A 455 11.17 -1.66 35.55
CA HIS A 455 11.03 -1.18 34.17
C HIS A 455 9.63 -0.58 33.97
N SER A 456 9.55 0.74 33.77
CA SER A 456 8.29 1.50 33.62
C SER A 456 7.37 0.97 32.51
N ASN A 457 7.95 0.29 31.53
CA ASN A 457 7.33 -0.28 30.34
C ASN A 457 7.12 -1.81 30.42
N LYS A 458 7.47 -2.49 31.52
CA LYS A 458 7.27 -3.95 31.66
C LYS A 458 5.82 -4.36 31.43
N THR A 459 4.87 -3.67 32.06
CA THR A 459 3.43 -3.93 31.91
C THR A 459 2.86 -3.59 30.52
N VAL A 460 3.66 -2.97 29.64
CA VAL A 460 3.33 -2.72 28.22
C VAL A 460 3.92 -3.81 27.34
N LEU A 461 5.17 -4.22 27.61
CA LEU A 461 5.84 -5.34 26.92
C LEU A 461 5.16 -6.68 27.22
N ASP A 462 4.79 -6.93 28.48
CA ASP A 462 4.09 -8.16 28.90
C ASP A 462 2.67 -8.30 28.28
N LYS A 463 2.14 -7.25 27.64
CA LYS A 463 0.86 -7.29 26.89
C LYS A 463 1.02 -7.70 25.43
N LEU A 464 2.24 -7.66 24.88
CA LEU A 464 2.52 -8.13 23.53
C LEU A 464 2.65 -9.65 23.58
N THR A 465 1.64 -10.36 23.06
CA THR A 465 1.68 -11.82 23.00
C THR A 465 2.56 -12.28 21.83
N GLN A 466 2.96 -13.56 21.81
CA GLN A 466 3.61 -14.15 20.64
C GLN A 466 2.74 -13.97 19.37
N SER A 467 1.41 -14.07 19.49
CA SER A 467 0.49 -13.82 18.39
C SER A 467 0.57 -12.37 17.85
N ASP A 468 0.91 -11.39 18.69
CA ASP A 468 1.06 -10.00 18.27
C ASP A 468 2.42 -9.77 17.58
N LEU A 469 3.48 -10.43 18.03
CA LEU A 469 4.77 -10.48 17.34
C LEU A 469 4.66 -11.17 15.97
N ASP A 470 3.90 -12.25 15.86
CA ASP A 470 3.63 -12.95 14.60
C ASP A 470 2.83 -12.06 13.63
N LYS A 471 1.84 -11.28 14.14
CA LYS A 471 1.10 -10.27 13.36
C LYS A 471 2.00 -9.14 12.88
N ILE A 472 2.91 -8.64 13.72
CA ILE A 472 3.88 -7.60 13.34
C ILE A 472 4.76 -8.11 12.19
N THR A 473 5.37 -9.29 12.36
CA THR A 473 6.21 -9.93 11.32
C THR A 473 5.45 -10.18 10.01
N SER A 474 4.19 -10.63 10.11
CA SER A 474 3.29 -10.79 8.96
C SER A 474 2.99 -9.45 8.27
N ASN A 475 2.82 -8.37 9.03
CA ASN A 475 2.54 -7.05 8.50
C ASN A 475 3.78 -6.40 7.87
N GLU A 476 4.98 -6.57 8.44
CA GLU A 476 6.26 -6.18 7.82
C GLU A 476 6.43 -6.85 6.44
N THR A 477 6.12 -8.15 6.35
CA THR A 477 6.13 -8.90 5.08
C THR A 477 5.12 -8.32 4.07
N LYS A 478 3.92 -7.93 4.51
CA LYS A 478 2.91 -7.28 3.65
C LYS A 478 3.36 -5.88 3.20
N ILE A 479 3.98 -5.10 4.08
CA ILE A 479 4.51 -3.76 3.77
C ILE A 479 5.59 -3.86 2.68
N SER A 480 6.55 -4.77 2.83
CA SER A 480 7.61 -5.00 1.82
C SER A 480 7.04 -5.41 0.45
N ASN A 481 5.98 -6.22 0.42
CA ASN A 481 5.25 -6.55 -0.82
C ASN A 481 4.55 -5.32 -1.43
N VAL A 482 3.98 -4.43 -0.61
CA VAL A 482 3.35 -3.18 -1.08
C VAL A 482 4.38 -2.20 -1.64
N GLU A 483 5.54 -2.06 -1.01
CA GLU A 483 6.67 -1.23 -1.50
C GLU A 483 7.17 -1.74 -2.87
N THR A 484 7.31 -3.05 -3.01
CA THR A 484 7.67 -3.71 -4.28
C THR A 484 6.62 -3.41 -5.37
N LYS A 485 5.32 -3.58 -5.05
CA LYS A 485 4.20 -3.30 -5.96
C LYS A 485 4.12 -1.83 -6.37
N THR A 486 4.44 -0.92 -5.44
CA THR A 486 4.47 0.52 -5.68
C THR A 486 5.57 0.87 -6.67
N THR A 487 6.76 0.28 -6.51
CA THR A 487 7.89 0.44 -7.43
C THR A 487 7.56 -0.07 -8.84
N GLU A 488 6.92 -1.25 -8.95
CA GLU A 488 6.42 -1.82 -10.21
C GLU A 488 5.42 -0.86 -10.90
N ASN A 489 4.44 -0.36 -10.15
CA ASN A 489 3.44 0.59 -10.66
C ASN A 489 4.07 1.91 -11.12
N THR A 490 5.05 2.45 -10.40
CA THR A 490 5.79 3.66 -10.81
C THR A 490 6.50 3.46 -12.15
N ASN A 491 7.16 2.31 -12.35
CA ASN A 491 7.83 1.97 -13.62
C ASN A 491 6.82 1.81 -14.77
N ASN A 492 5.66 1.21 -14.50
CA ASN A 492 4.56 1.08 -15.47
C ASN A 492 3.98 2.45 -15.86
N ILE A 493 3.78 3.36 -14.90
CA ILE A 493 3.33 4.74 -15.16
C ILE A 493 4.33 5.50 -16.02
N ASN A 494 5.63 5.45 -15.70
CA ASN A 494 6.66 6.12 -16.49
C ASN A 494 6.70 5.59 -17.95
N THR A 495 6.54 4.28 -18.12
CA THR A 495 6.43 3.63 -19.44
C THR A 495 5.17 4.06 -20.20
N LEU A 496 4.03 4.17 -19.51
CA LEU A 496 2.76 4.65 -20.11
C LEU A 496 2.86 6.11 -20.53
N ASN A 497 3.41 6.99 -19.69
CA ASN A 497 3.63 8.40 -20.03
C ASN A 497 4.49 8.53 -21.30
N THR A 498 5.57 7.75 -21.40
CA THR A 498 6.45 7.73 -22.59
C THR A 498 5.69 7.28 -23.85
N LYS A 499 4.79 6.29 -23.73
CA LYS A 499 3.92 5.85 -24.85
C LYS A 499 2.88 6.89 -25.23
N VAL A 500 2.29 7.58 -24.25
CA VAL A 500 1.34 8.69 -24.48
C VAL A 500 2.04 9.84 -25.18
N ASP A 501 3.22 10.26 -24.73
CA ASP A 501 4.02 11.31 -25.36
C ASP A 501 4.36 10.95 -26.82
N ASN A 502 4.77 9.71 -27.08
CA ASN A 502 5.00 9.23 -28.44
C ASN A 502 3.71 9.27 -29.29
N HIS A 503 2.58 8.79 -28.77
CA HIS A 503 1.30 8.82 -29.49
C HIS A 503 0.79 10.25 -29.76
N LEU A 504 1.02 11.18 -28.84
CA LEU A 504 0.70 12.61 -29.01
C LEU A 504 1.54 13.26 -30.11
N ASN A 505 2.76 12.78 -30.33
CA ASN A 505 3.64 13.23 -31.42
C ASN A 505 3.36 12.51 -32.76
N ASP A 506 2.80 11.30 -32.73
CA ASP A 506 2.40 10.51 -33.91
C ASP A 506 1.08 10.98 -34.56
N TYR A 507 0.42 11.99 -33.99
CA TYR A 507 -0.82 12.54 -34.54
C TYR A 507 -0.55 13.35 -35.82
N MET A 508 -0.42 12.68 -36.96
CA MET A 508 -0.62 13.28 -38.28
C MET A 508 -2.09 13.72 -38.40
N PRO A 509 -2.37 15.03 -38.41
CA PRO A 509 -3.74 15.50 -38.22
C PRO A 509 -4.46 15.58 -39.57
N HIS A 510 -5.10 14.49 -39.98
CA HIS A 510 -5.88 14.47 -41.22
C HIS A 510 -7.16 15.33 -41.19
N ASP A 511 -7.55 15.89 -40.03
CA ASP A 511 -8.75 16.72 -39.90
C ASP A 511 -8.68 17.71 -38.70
N SER A 512 -8.00 18.86 -38.84
CA SER A 512 -7.64 19.72 -37.68
C SER A 512 -7.87 21.23 -37.82
N GLY A 513 -8.85 21.67 -38.61
CA GLY A 513 -9.35 23.07 -38.57
C GLY A 513 -8.29 24.15 -38.81
N LEU A 514 -7.23 23.83 -39.56
CA LEU A 514 -6.11 24.72 -39.83
C LEU A 514 -6.54 25.83 -40.80
N SER A 515 -6.14 27.07 -40.49
CA SER A 515 -6.32 28.19 -41.41
C SER A 515 -5.22 28.18 -42.47
N SER A 516 -5.59 28.18 -43.75
CA SER A 516 -4.65 28.22 -44.88
C SER A 516 -4.45 29.65 -45.38
N TYR A 517 -3.19 30.00 -45.66
CA TYR A 517 -2.77 31.30 -46.17
C TYR A 517 -1.87 31.08 -47.38
N ALA A 518 -2.38 31.42 -48.56
CA ALA A 518 -1.65 31.31 -49.82
C ALA A 518 -0.81 32.58 -50.06
N SER A 519 0.42 32.41 -50.52
CA SER A 519 1.39 33.47 -50.81
C SER A 519 2.28 33.10 -52.01
N ASP A 520 3.15 34.02 -52.40
CA ASP A 520 4.13 33.85 -53.48
C ASP A 520 3.47 33.40 -54.81
N VAL A 521 2.62 34.29 -55.34
CA VAL A 521 1.92 34.08 -56.63
C VAL A 521 2.89 34.21 -57.81
N ASP A 522 2.85 33.23 -58.70
CA ASP A 522 3.63 33.21 -59.94
C ASP A 522 2.99 34.07 -61.06
N PRO A 523 3.67 34.28 -62.20
CA PRO A 523 3.11 35.03 -63.33
C PRO A 523 1.83 34.45 -63.95
N ASN A 524 1.51 33.18 -63.68
CA ASN A 524 0.32 32.48 -64.16
C ASN A 524 -0.85 32.52 -63.16
N GLY A 525 -0.65 33.09 -61.97
CA GLY A 525 -1.66 33.19 -60.91
C GLY A 525 -1.66 32.03 -59.90
N VAL A 526 -0.66 31.15 -59.94
CA VAL A 526 -0.50 30.01 -59.02
C VAL A 526 0.23 30.45 -57.76
N TYR A 527 -0.36 30.24 -56.59
CA TYR A 527 0.30 30.47 -55.30
C TYR A 527 1.26 29.34 -54.99
N THR A 528 2.56 29.64 -54.96
CA THR A 528 3.61 28.63 -54.78
C THR A 528 3.85 28.26 -53.32
N VAL A 529 3.40 29.07 -52.36
CA VAL A 529 3.53 28.80 -50.92
C VAL A 529 2.16 28.83 -50.24
N VAL A 530 1.88 27.82 -49.40
CA VAL A 530 0.69 27.78 -48.54
C VAL A 530 1.11 27.48 -47.11
N ASP A 531 0.91 28.45 -46.22
CA ASP A 531 1.07 28.33 -44.77
C ASP A 531 -0.25 27.80 -44.17
N PHE A 532 -0.21 26.64 -43.51
CA PHE A 532 -1.30 26.11 -42.69
C PHE A 532 -1.00 26.38 -41.22
N ARG A 533 -1.88 27.14 -40.57
CA ARG A 533 -1.70 27.62 -39.19
C ARG A 533 -2.75 27.04 -38.24
N ARG A 534 -2.33 26.81 -36.99
CA ARG A 534 -3.22 26.41 -35.90
C ARG A 534 -4.12 27.59 -35.48
N THR A 535 -5.10 27.32 -34.63
CA THR A 535 -6.03 28.32 -34.08
C THR A 535 -5.34 29.43 -33.27
N ASP A 536 -4.16 29.17 -32.71
CA ASP A 536 -3.29 30.16 -32.05
C ASP A 536 -2.41 30.98 -33.02
N SER A 537 -2.63 30.84 -34.33
CA SER A 537 -1.83 31.42 -35.43
C SER A 537 -0.39 30.91 -35.57
N SER A 538 0.04 29.90 -34.79
CA SER A 538 1.33 29.24 -34.98
C SER A 538 1.36 28.44 -36.28
N LEU A 539 2.50 28.44 -36.98
CA LEU A 539 2.68 27.65 -38.20
C LEU A 539 2.68 26.15 -37.86
N HIS A 540 1.88 25.36 -38.57
CA HIS A 540 1.84 23.90 -38.43
C HIS A 540 2.52 23.22 -39.61
N LEU A 541 2.16 23.62 -40.83
CA LEU A 541 2.70 23.08 -42.07
C LEU A 541 2.95 24.24 -43.05
N LYS A 542 4.13 24.27 -43.67
CA LYS A 542 4.40 25.08 -44.87
C LYS A 542 4.49 24.15 -46.07
N SER A 543 3.62 24.34 -47.05
CA SER A 543 3.68 23.69 -48.35
C SER A 543 4.33 24.64 -49.35
N THR A 544 5.37 24.19 -50.06
CA THR A 544 6.07 24.98 -51.07
C THR A 544 6.19 24.19 -52.37
N LEU A 545 5.63 24.71 -53.45
CA LEU A 545 5.80 24.23 -54.81
C LEU A 545 7.10 24.80 -55.39
N SER A 546 7.84 23.97 -56.13
CA SER A 546 9.07 24.37 -56.81
C SER A 546 9.33 23.51 -58.04
N ASN A 547 10.39 23.84 -58.79
CA ASN A 547 10.78 23.15 -60.03
C ASN A 547 9.66 23.13 -61.11
N PRO A 548 9.13 24.30 -61.55
CA PRO A 548 8.17 24.36 -62.66
C PRO A 548 8.83 23.91 -63.96
N ASP A 549 8.12 23.11 -64.75
CA ASP A 549 8.50 22.76 -66.12
C ASP A 549 8.25 23.92 -67.12
N GLY A 550 8.54 23.67 -68.41
CA GLY A 550 8.30 24.66 -69.47
C GLY A 550 6.83 24.99 -69.75
N ASN A 551 5.89 24.21 -69.19
CA ASN A 551 4.44 24.41 -69.30
C ASN A 551 3.85 25.05 -68.03
N GLY A 552 4.65 25.23 -66.97
CA GLY A 552 4.22 25.79 -65.67
C GLY A 552 3.81 24.75 -64.61
N ASN A 553 4.04 23.45 -64.85
CA ASN A 553 3.70 22.39 -63.90
C ASN A 553 4.81 22.20 -62.86
N TYR A 554 4.48 22.26 -61.57
CA TYR A 554 5.44 22.19 -60.47
C TYR A 554 5.81 20.75 -60.11
N GLN A 555 7.02 20.33 -60.48
CA GLN A 555 7.49 18.93 -60.31
C GLN A 555 7.92 18.58 -58.88
N THR A 556 7.92 19.53 -57.94
CA THR A 556 8.32 19.28 -56.54
C THR A 556 7.40 20.00 -55.57
N VAL A 557 6.93 19.29 -54.54
CA VAL A 557 6.27 19.89 -53.37
C VAL A 557 7.03 19.53 -52.10
N THR A 558 7.44 20.55 -51.34
CA THR A 558 8.08 20.42 -50.03
C THR A 558 7.09 20.76 -48.93
N TRP A 559 6.90 19.84 -47.99
CA TRP A 559 6.07 20.00 -46.79
C TRP A 559 6.96 20.06 -45.55
N GLN A 560 7.01 21.22 -44.90
CA GLN A 560 7.73 21.42 -43.64
C GLN A 560 6.72 21.48 -42.50
N PHE A 561 6.73 20.47 -41.63
CA PHE A 561 5.93 20.43 -40.42
C PHE A 561 6.69 21.08 -39.27
N TYR A 562 6.00 21.88 -38.45
CA TYR A 562 6.57 22.64 -37.35
C TYR A 562 6.01 22.17 -36.01
N LYS A 563 6.87 22.16 -34.98
CA LYS A 563 6.48 21.88 -33.59
C LYS A 563 5.44 22.90 -33.08
N SER A 564 4.87 22.65 -31.90
CA SER A 564 3.89 23.56 -31.25
C SER A 564 4.38 25.00 -31.10
N ASN A 565 5.69 25.24 -31.04
CA ASN A 565 6.28 26.58 -31.01
C ASN A 565 6.25 27.35 -32.36
N GLY A 566 5.69 26.75 -33.43
CA GLY A 566 5.52 27.37 -34.74
C GLY A 566 6.80 27.77 -35.49
N THR A 567 7.97 27.39 -34.99
CA THR A 567 9.27 27.91 -35.46
C THR A 567 10.32 26.83 -35.64
N THR A 568 10.30 25.77 -34.83
CA THR A 568 11.18 24.60 -35.00
C THR A 568 10.55 23.61 -35.96
N ILE A 569 11.24 23.31 -37.07
CA ILE A 569 10.85 22.23 -37.99
C ILE A 569 10.92 20.90 -37.23
N ALA A 570 9.82 20.14 -37.28
CA ALA A 570 9.69 18.80 -36.72
C ALA A 570 10.04 17.73 -37.76
N LEU A 571 9.55 17.91 -38.99
CA LEU A 571 9.72 16.99 -40.11
C LEU A 571 9.74 17.81 -41.42
N THR A 572 10.56 17.40 -42.38
CA THR A 572 10.45 17.86 -43.78
C THR A 572 10.21 16.65 -44.64
N VAL A 573 9.16 16.70 -45.45
CA VAL A 573 8.80 15.68 -46.44
C VAL A 573 8.86 16.37 -47.80
N LYS A 574 9.51 15.75 -48.78
CA LYS A 574 9.52 16.24 -50.16
C LYS A 574 8.90 15.20 -51.07
N TRP A 575 8.04 15.63 -51.97
CA TRP A 575 7.44 14.77 -52.98
C TRP A 575 7.81 15.26 -54.38
N THR A 576 8.26 14.33 -55.22
CA THR A 576 8.41 14.54 -56.67
C THR A 576 7.08 14.24 -57.35
N ILE A 577 6.68 15.11 -58.28
CA ILE A 577 5.43 15.04 -59.05
C ILE A 577 5.79 14.85 -60.52
N THR A 578 5.21 13.83 -61.15
CA THR A 578 5.33 13.60 -62.60
C THR A 578 4.01 13.86 -63.30
N TYR A 579 4.09 14.31 -64.55
CA TYR A 579 2.95 14.74 -65.35
C TYR A 579 2.87 13.97 -66.68
N ASP A 580 1.66 13.79 -67.22
CA ASP A 580 1.44 13.29 -68.59
C ASP A 580 1.63 14.40 -69.64
N ALA A 581 1.41 14.07 -70.92
CA ALA A 581 1.56 15.02 -72.02
C ALA A 581 0.48 16.11 -72.01
N GLU A 582 -0.65 15.86 -71.35
CA GLU A 582 -1.80 16.73 -71.18
C GLU A 582 -1.68 17.63 -69.93
N GLY A 583 -0.69 17.40 -69.05
CA GLY A 583 -0.44 18.18 -67.85
C GLY A 583 -1.16 17.68 -66.58
N ASN A 584 -1.70 16.46 -66.58
CA ASN A 584 -2.29 15.84 -65.38
C ASN A 584 -1.20 15.14 -64.55
N ILE A 585 -1.38 15.11 -63.22
CA ILE A 585 -0.46 14.40 -62.32
C ILE A 585 -0.63 12.88 -62.49
N VAL A 586 0.47 12.19 -62.78
CA VAL A 586 0.51 10.72 -62.91
C VAL A 586 1.02 10.08 -61.63
N ASN A 587 2.23 10.45 -61.16
CA ASN A 587 2.77 9.99 -59.88
C ASN A 587 3.03 11.16 -58.92
N LYS A 588 2.97 10.85 -57.63
CA LYS A 588 3.41 11.72 -56.54
C LYS A 588 4.12 10.86 -55.50
N GLU A 589 5.45 10.88 -55.54
CA GLU A 589 6.32 9.95 -54.80
C GLU A 589 7.16 10.70 -53.76
N VAL A 590 7.43 10.07 -52.62
CA VAL A 590 8.22 10.66 -51.52
C VAL A 590 9.72 10.42 -51.71
N GLU A 591 10.52 11.47 -51.50
CA GLU A 591 12.00 11.45 -51.46
C GLU A 591 12.53 10.81 -50.17
#